data_AF-A0A428R4T4-F1
#
_entry.id   AF-A0A428R4T4-F1
#
_cell.length_a   1.000
_cell.length_b   1.000
_cell.length_c   1.000
_cell.angle_alpha   90.00
_cell.angle_beta   90.00
_cell.angle_gamma   90.00
#
_symmetry.space_group_name_H-M   'P 1'
#
loop_
_entity.id
_entity.type
_entity.pdbx_description
1 polymer ?
#
loop_
_entity_poly.entity_id
_entity_poly.type
_entity_poly.pdbx_seq_one_letter_code
_entity_poly.pdbx_strand_id
1 'polypeptide(L)'
;MSQRSQSPSTPPSTPPLSGEFESDWSESDEDVPAEPAYSVEDIVEIFLEFYNFLKTIHFRDANLKMPPPGGWPNIPESTASPKSERVYEVIRHLPYSENAPEALLHYKSRLLDYTRMSRRDVEEEFDLMGQLLGDSHYSERRGGEIDVSDTFPFSQGWETGGKAIYFNVRDGEVNEENLRMDGGDPVDVRTYFEELRRKFENLQLIPCHNRTILDENVPESTDVVTEEQVVSQQEEHWGTHLDYQYIRQLYRGFGWPHAFRRDEATQAVSQLMDKMESKRHEWEVDHCHQDVHYHTGDCCGDS
;
A
#
# COMPACT_ATOMS: atom_id res chain seq x y z
N MET A 1 41.87 44.17 81.58
CA MET A 1 40.44 44.35 81.29
C MET A 1 40.21 43.82 79.89
N SER A 2 39.88 42.53 79.76
CA SER A 2 38.55 41.96 79.39
C SER A 2 38.45 41.79 77.87
N GLN A 3 38.04 40.66 77.27
CA GLN A 3 37.66 39.33 77.74
C GLN A 3 37.84 38.35 76.55
N ARG A 4 37.86 37.07 76.89
CA ARG A 4 38.01 35.87 76.06
C ARG A 4 36.63 35.38 75.58
N SER A 5 36.54 34.79 74.39
CA SER A 5 35.52 33.76 74.01
C SER A 5 36.04 33.04 72.76
N GLN A 6 36.62 31.84 72.93
CA GLN A 6 36.04 30.49 72.73
C GLN A 6 36.04 30.02 71.25
N SER A 7 36.86 28.99 70.99
CA SER A 7 36.92 28.11 69.79
C SER A 7 35.88 26.96 69.90
N PRO A 8 35.57 26.15 68.86
CA PRO A 8 36.48 25.08 68.34
C PRO A 8 36.34 24.75 66.81
N SER A 9 37.42 24.48 66.06
CA SER A 9 37.97 23.17 65.62
C SER A 9 37.04 22.17 64.88
N THR A 10 37.27 21.92 63.56
CA THR A 10 37.52 20.59 62.89
C THR A 10 37.66 20.71 61.35
N PRO A 11 38.23 19.70 60.62
CA PRO A 11 39.00 19.82 59.36
C PRO A 11 38.31 19.17 58.11
N PRO A 12 39.07 18.75 57.07
CA PRO A 12 39.23 19.42 55.77
C PRO A 12 38.22 18.98 54.67
N SER A 13 38.22 19.78 53.61
CA SER A 13 37.41 19.70 52.40
C SER A 13 37.34 18.31 51.74
N THR A 14 36.11 17.87 51.47
CA THR A 14 35.77 16.83 50.49
C THR A 14 35.17 17.54 49.28
N PRO A 15 35.57 17.25 48.02
CA PRO A 15 34.93 17.85 46.85
C PRO A 15 33.52 17.26 46.68
N PRO A 16 32.54 18.00 46.12
CA PRO A 16 31.25 17.41 45.84
C PRO A 16 31.44 16.36 44.75
N LEU A 17 30.95 15.14 45.01
CA LEU A 17 30.66 14.17 43.98
C LEU A 17 29.75 14.82 42.94
N SER A 18 30.09 14.60 41.68
CA SER A 18 29.25 14.81 40.51
C SER A 18 27.81 14.40 40.82
N GLY A 19 26.90 15.38 40.82
CA GLY A 19 25.48 15.09 40.86
C GLY A 19 25.15 14.17 39.70
N GLU A 20 24.64 12.99 40.03
CA GLU A 20 23.94 12.13 39.11
C GLU A 20 22.80 12.98 38.54
N PHE A 21 22.95 13.36 37.28
CA PHE A 21 21.85 13.89 36.49
C PHE A 21 20.95 12.69 36.22
N GLU A 22 20.12 12.33 37.21
CA GLU A 22 18.93 11.53 36.98
C GLU A 22 18.08 12.34 36.03
N SER A 23 18.21 12.03 34.74
CA SER A 23 17.29 12.50 33.73
C SER A 23 15.97 11.80 34.03
N ASP A 24 15.16 12.44 34.88
CA ASP A 24 13.74 12.21 35.07
C ASP A 24 13.01 12.61 33.78
N TRP A 25 13.32 11.89 32.70
CA TRP A 25 12.39 11.70 31.61
C TRP A 25 11.41 10.65 32.11
N SER A 26 10.53 11.07 33.01
CA SER A 26 9.23 10.41 33.10
C SER A 26 8.61 10.55 31.72
N GLU A 27 8.77 9.52 30.88
CA GLU A 27 7.87 9.26 29.76
C GLU A 27 6.48 9.36 30.36
N SER A 28 5.85 10.52 30.20
CA SER A 28 4.42 10.62 30.33
C SER A 28 3.90 9.58 29.35
N ASP A 29 3.36 8.49 29.89
CA ASP A 29 2.40 7.61 29.21
C ASP A 29 1.30 8.55 28.69
N GLU A 30 1.55 9.17 27.53
CA GLU A 30 0.49 9.76 26.73
C GLU A 30 -0.52 8.63 26.51
N ASP A 31 -1.82 8.93 26.64
CA ASP A 31 -2.92 7.98 26.50
C ASP A 31 -2.85 7.23 25.16
N VAL A 32 -1.97 6.21 25.05
CA VAL A 32 -1.85 5.39 23.86
C VAL A 32 -3.17 4.65 23.72
N PRO A 33 -3.91 4.83 22.62
CA PRO A 33 -5.23 4.23 22.49
C PRO A 33 -5.15 2.70 22.63
N ALA A 34 -5.73 2.18 23.71
CA ALA A 34 -5.74 0.76 23.99
C ALA A 34 -6.64 -0.01 23.00
N GLU A 35 -7.76 0.62 22.64
CA GLU A 35 -8.77 0.07 21.73
C GLU A 35 -8.38 0.22 20.26
N PRO A 36 -8.74 -0.77 19.40
CA PRO A 36 -8.56 -0.65 17.96
C PRO A 36 -9.23 0.61 17.39
N ALA A 37 -8.64 1.20 16.35
CA ALA A 37 -9.17 2.41 15.72
C ALA A 37 -10.54 2.19 15.05
N TYR A 38 -10.74 0.99 14.52
CA TYR A 38 -11.92 0.59 13.77
C TYR A 38 -12.40 -0.78 14.23
N SER A 39 -13.70 -1.06 14.15
CA SER A 39 -14.21 -2.43 14.23
C SER A 39 -13.81 -3.24 12.99
N VAL A 40 -13.97 -4.56 13.01
CA VAL A 40 -13.70 -5.38 11.82
C VAL A 40 -14.70 -5.02 10.71
N GLU A 41 -15.95 -4.76 11.09
CA GLU A 41 -17.01 -4.32 10.19
C GLU A 41 -16.68 -2.99 9.51
N ASP A 42 -16.17 -2.01 10.26
CA ASP A 42 -15.76 -0.71 9.70
C ASP A 42 -14.62 -0.88 8.68
N ILE A 43 -13.63 -1.73 8.99
CA ILE A 43 -12.50 -2.02 8.08
C ILE A 43 -13.04 -2.63 6.79
N VAL A 44 -13.90 -3.65 6.89
CA VAL A 44 -14.49 -4.31 5.72
C VAL A 44 -15.31 -3.34 4.88
N GLU A 45 -16.07 -2.45 5.51
CA GLU A 45 -16.84 -1.41 4.82
C GLU A 45 -15.92 -0.45 4.06
N ILE A 46 -14.84 0.03 4.68
CA ILE A 46 -13.87 0.94 4.07
C ILE A 46 -13.22 0.31 2.82
N PHE A 47 -12.75 -0.94 2.92
CA PHE A 47 -12.17 -1.65 1.78
C PHE A 47 -13.21 -1.89 0.67
N LEU A 48 -14.43 -2.29 1.04
CA LEU A 48 -15.51 -2.55 0.09
C LEU A 48 -15.96 -1.28 -0.64
N GLU A 49 -16.03 -0.14 0.05
CA GLU A 49 -16.33 1.16 -0.57
C GLU A 49 -15.31 1.47 -1.67
N PHE A 50 -14.03 1.34 -1.35
CA PHE A 50 -12.95 1.61 -2.30
C PHE A 50 -12.95 0.62 -3.48
N TYR A 51 -13.14 -0.68 -3.24
CA TYR A 51 -13.23 -1.66 -4.34
C TYR A 51 -14.46 -1.45 -5.22
N ASN A 52 -15.58 -1.00 -4.66
CA ASN A 52 -16.74 -0.61 -5.46
C ASN A 52 -16.46 0.62 -6.31
N PHE A 53 -15.66 1.58 -5.83
CA PHE A 53 -15.15 2.65 -6.68
C PHE A 53 -14.29 2.09 -7.81
N LEU A 54 -13.35 1.18 -7.54
CA LEU A 54 -12.50 0.57 -8.58
C LEU A 54 -13.32 -0.13 -9.68
N LYS A 55 -14.47 -0.74 -9.33
CA LYS A 55 -15.40 -1.35 -10.30
C LYS A 55 -15.97 -0.36 -11.31
N THR A 56 -16.07 0.91 -10.94
CA THR A 56 -16.53 1.96 -11.85
C THR A 56 -15.48 2.39 -12.87
N ILE A 57 -14.20 2.16 -12.60
CA ILE A 57 -13.09 2.69 -13.41
C ILE A 57 -12.24 1.62 -14.10
N HIS A 58 -11.91 0.50 -13.46
CA HIS A 58 -11.13 -0.57 -14.10
C HIS A 58 -11.39 -2.00 -13.61
N PHE A 59 -11.89 -2.23 -12.38
CA PHE A 59 -12.29 -3.58 -11.96
C PHE A 59 -13.51 -4.06 -12.76
N ARG A 60 -13.56 -5.35 -13.08
CA ARG A 60 -14.78 -5.97 -13.61
C ARG A 60 -15.61 -6.52 -12.47
N ASP A 61 -16.92 -6.28 -12.50
CA ASP A 61 -17.85 -6.73 -11.44
C ASP A 61 -17.75 -8.22 -11.12
N ALA A 62 -17.50 -9.05 -12.13
CA ALA A 62 -17.39 -10.50 -11.98
C ALA A 62 -16.18 -10.94 -11.14
N ASN A 63 -15.19 -10.08 -10.95
CA ASN A 63 -13.94 -10.46 -10.30
C ASN A 63 -14.02 -10.31 -8.78
N LEU A 64 -14.85 -9.39 -8.24
CA LEU A 64 -14.91 -9.15 -6.79
C LEU A 64 -15.86 -10.13 -6.07
N LYS A 65 -15.30 -10.96 -5.20
CA LYS A 65 -16.00 -11.96 -4.39
C LYS A 65 -16.19 -11.48 -2.96
N MET A 66 -17.42 -11.62 -2.47
CA MET A 66 -17.76 -11.32 -1.09
C MET A 66 -17.55 -12.54 -0.17
N PRO A 67 -17.08 -12.34 1.07
CA PRO A 67 -17.00 -13.41 2.05
C PRO A 67 -18.41 -13.95 2.39
N PRO A 68 -18.52 -15.23 2.78
CA PRO A 68 -19.75 -15.75 3.37
C PRO A 68 -19.99 -15.13 4.76
N PRO A 69 -21.18 -15.28 5.37
CA PRO A 69 -21.52 -14.64 6.65
C PRO A 69 -20.61 -14.96 7.85
N GLY A 70 -19.79 -16.00 7.79
CA GLY A 70 -18.81 -16.36 8.82
C GLY A 70 -17.34 -16.16 8.39
N GLY A 71 -17.10 -15.44 7.29
CA GLY A 71 -15.78 -15.25 6.71
C GLY A 71 -15.28 -16.45 5.90
N TRP A 72 -14.19 -16.27 5.17
CA TRP A 72 -13.57 -17.31 4.36
C TRP A 72 -13.04 -18.45 5.26
N PRO A 73 -13.45 -19.71 5.03
CA PRO A 73 -13.20 -20.80 5.97
C PRO A 73 -11.76 -21.34 5.96
N ASN A 74 -11.02 -21.13 4.87
CA ASN A 74 -9.72 -21.78 4.63
C ASN A 74 -8.59 -20.76 4.40
N ILE A 75 -8.56 -19.66 5.16
CA ILE A 75 -7.43 -18.73 5.14
C ILE A 75 -6.21 -19.41 5.76
N PRO A 76 -5.07 -19.53 5.04
CA PRO A 76 -3.86 -20.08 5.61
C PRO A 76 -3.28 -19.13 6.65
N GLU A 77 -2.90 -19.69 7.81
CA GLU A 77 -2.19 -18.96 8.84
C GLU A 77 -0.69 -19.27 8.76
N SER A 78 0.14 -18.23 8.87
CA SER A 78 1.59 -18.33 8.96
C SER A 78 2.01 -18.94 10.29
N THR A 79 2.92 -19.90 10.23
CA THR A 79 3.52 -20.51 11.44
C THR A 79 4.90 -19.97 11.75
N ALA A 80 5.62 -19.47 10.74
CA ALA A 80 6.94 -18.87 10.87
C ALA A 80 6.88 -17.44 11.43
N SER A 81 5.87 -16.68 11.02
CA SER A 81 5.67 -15.27 11.37
C SER A 81 4.24 -15.06 11.88
N PRO A 82 3.92 -15.50 13.12
CA PRO A 82 2.57 -15.43 13.67
C PRO A 82 2.02 -14.01 13.69
N LYS A 83 0.76 -13.86 13.31
CA LYS A 83 0.00 -12.60 13.38
C LYS A 83 -1.07 -12.68 14.46
N SER A 84 -1.58 -11.52 14.87
CA SER A 84 -2.66 -11.46 15.84
C SER A 84 -3.94 -12.10 15.29
N GLU A 85 -4.79 -12.61 16.18
CA GLU A 85 -6.10 -13.16 15.79
C GLU A 85 -6.94 -12.14 15.01
N ARG A 86 -6.78 -10.84 15.33
CA ARG A 86 -7.48 -9.75 14.67
C ARG A 86 -7.08 -9.62 13.20
N VAL A 87 -5.80 -9.81 12.86
CA VAL A 87 -5.33 -9.81 11.47
C VAL A 87 -6.09 -10.88 10.68
N TYR A 88 -6.13 -12.11 11.19
CA TYR A 88 -6.83 -13.19 10.50
C TYR A 88 -8.35 -13.01 10.50
N GLU A 89 -8.93 -12.41 11.53
CA GLU A 89 -10.34 -12.02 11.53
C GLU A 89 -10.64 -11.03 10.40
N VAL A 90 -9.82 -10.00 10.20
CA VAL A 90 -9.95 -9.04 9.09
C VAL A 90 -9.78 -9.74 7.74
N ILE A 91 -8.69 -10.49 7.54
CA ILE A 91 -8.41 -11.23 6.29
C ILE A 91 -9.58 -12.15 5.92
N ARG A 92 -10.18 -12.87 6.88
CA ARG A 92 -11.35 -13.74 6.63
C ARG A 92 -12.58 -12.98 6.16
N HIS A 93 -12.72 -11.70 6.48
CA HIS A 93 -13.91 -10.90 6.15
C HIS A 93 -13.68 -9.88 5.03
N LEU A 94 -12.47 -9.79 4.46
CA LEU A 94 -12.25 -8.94 3.30
C LEU A 94 -12.84 -9.55 2.01
N PRO A 95 -13.38 -8.70 1.11
CA PRO A 95 -13.67 -9.10 -0.25
C PRO A 95 -12.38 -9.29 -1.05
N TYR A 96 -12.34 -10.28 -1.95
CA TYR A 96 -11.17 -10.59 -2.77
C TYR A 96 -11.49 -10.57 -4.26
N SER A 97 -10.53 -10.15 -5.07
CA SER A 97 -10.64 -10.18 -6.53
C SER A 97 -10.09 -11.50 -7.08
N GLU A 98 -10.80 -12.14 -8.00
CA GLU A 98 -10.21 -13.22 -8.81
C GLU A 98 -8.98 -12.67 -9.52
N ASN A 99 -7.80 -13.27 -9.24
CA ASN A 99 -6.49 -12.93 -9.81
C ASN A 99 -6.58 -12.71 -11.34
N ALA A 100 -6.75 -11.45 -11.72
CA ALA A 100 -6.99 -11.01 -13.08
C ALA A 100 -6.24 -9.68 -13.30
N PRO A 101 -5.94 -9.30 -14.56
CA PRO A 101 -5.34 -8.01 -14.96
C PRO A 101 -5.91 -6.77 -14.35
N GLU A 102 -7.14 -6.87 -13.89
CA GLU A 102 -7.82 -5.76 -13.31
C GLU A 102 -7.49 -5.55 -11.84
N ALA A 103 -6.82 -6.47 -11.13
CA ALA A 103 -6.58 -6.40 -9.69
C ALA A 103 -5.45 -5.46 -9.24
N LEU A 104 -5.04 -4.52 -10.10
CA LEU A 104 -4.04 -3.51 -9.74
C LEU A 104 -4.66 -2.43 -8.84
N LEU A 105 -4.02 -2.24 -7.69
CA LEU A 105 -4.37 -1.23 -6.70
C LEU A 105 -3.66 0.11 -6.98
N HIS A 106 -2.40 0.02 -7.40
CA HIS A 106 -1.50 1.14 -7.65
C HIS A 106 -0.50 0.78 -8.77
N TYR A 107 0.37 1.72 -9.18
CA TYR A 107 1.54 1.44 -10.02
C TYR A 107 2.33 0.24 -9.49
N LYS A 108 2.45 -0.79 -10.31
CA LYS A 108 3.11 -2.06 -10.00
C LYS A 108 2.74 -2.61 -8.61
N SER A 109 1.44 -2.59 -8.29
CA SER A 109 0.91 -3.06 -7.01
C SER A 109 -0.37 -3.84 -7.21
N ARG A 110 -0.38 -5.11 -6.80
CA ARG A 110 -1.51 -6.04 -7.00
C ARG A 110 -2.12 -6.44 -5.67
N LEU A 111 -3.45 -6.49 -5.60
CA LEU A 111 -4.15 -7.01 -4.44
C LEU A 111 -3.84 -8.49 -4.19
N LEU A 112 -3.61 -8.84 -2.93
CA LEU A 112 -3.43 -10.22 -2.50
C LEU A 112 -4.79 -10.91 -2.26
N ASP A 113 -4.96 -12.11 -2.81
CA ASP A 113 -6.11 -12.99 -2.57
C ASP A 113 -5.72 -14.16 -1.67
N TYR A 114 -5.87 -13.96 -0.35
CA TYR A 114 -5.54 -14.96 0.67
C TYR A 114 -6.37 -16.24 0.56
N THR A 115 -7.51 -16.23 -0.14
CA THR A 115 -8.33 -17.42 -0.34
C THR A 115 -7.71 -18.40 -1.34
N ARG A 116 -6.72 -17.94 -2.11
CA ARG A 116 -6.01 -18.72 -3.14
C ARG A 116 -4.57 -19.04 -2.77
N MET A 117 -4.07 -18.43 -1.70
CA MET A 117 -2.71 -18.64 -1.23
C MET A 117 -2.57 -19.99 -0.55
N SER A 118 -1.41 -20.61 -0.73
CA SER A 118 -0.94 -21.67 0.14
C SER A 118 -0.38 -21.08 1.44
N ARG A 119 -0.20 -21.90 2.49
CA ARG A 119 0.51 -21.45 3.70
C ARG A 119 1.90 -20.90 3.37
N ARG A 120 2.59 -21.56 2.43
CA ARG A 120 3.91 -21.14 2.00
C ARG A 120 3.87 -19.74 1.38
N ASP A 121 2.89 -19.47 0.53
CA ASP A 121 2.75 -18.15 -0.09
C ASP A 121 2.50 -17.08 1.00
N VAL A 122 1.67 -17.38 2.01
CA VAL A 122 1.44 -16.45 3.14
C VAL A 122 2.70 -16.22 3.96
N GLU A 123 3.49 -17.27 4.20
CA GLU A 123 4.79 -17.18 4.88
C GLU A 123 5.75 -16.30 4.08
N GLU A 124 5.85 -16.51 2.76
CA GLU A 124 6.70 -15.69 1.88
C GLU A 124 6.28 -14.21 1.89
N GLU A 125 4.99 -13.89 1.83
CA GLU A 125 4.52 -12.50 1.91
C GLU A 125 4.80 -11.85 3.28
N PHE A 126 4.63 -12.59 4.38
CA PHE A 126 4.94 -12.06 5.71
C PHE A 126 6.44 -11.91 5.94
N ASP A 127 7.26 -12.79 5.38
CA ASP A 127 8.72 -12.68 5.43
C ASP A 127 9.22 -11.50 4.59
N LEU A 128 8.62 -11.23 3.43
CA LEU A 128 8.90 -10.03 2.64
C LEU A 128 8.53 -8.76 3.40
N MET A 129 7.35 -8.74 4.04
CA MET A 129 6.97 -7.62 4.90
C MET A 129 7.95 -7.43 6.06
N GLY A 130 8.38 -8.51 6.72
CA GLY A 130 9.36 -8.45 7.81
C GLY A 130 10.75 -7.96 7.34
N GLN A 131 11.15 -8.24 6.10
CA GLN A 131 12.39 -7.69 5.52
C GLN A 131 12.30 -6.18 5.27
N LEU A 132 11.10 -5.65 5.01
CA LEU A 132 10.89 -4.24 4.69
C LEU A 132 10.62 -3.40 5.94
N LEU A 133 9.74 -3.85 6.83
CA LEU A 133 9.39 -3.15 8.06
C LEU A 133 10.34 -3.46 9.22
N GLY A 134 10.95 -4.65 9.25
CA GLY A 134 11.65 -5.16 10.43
C GLY A 134 10.70 -5.74 11.48
N ASP A 135 11.14 -5.73 12.74
CA ASP A 135 10.36 -6.26 13.87
C ASP A 135 9.35 -5.24 14.43
N SER A 136 9.50 -3.95 14.10
CA SER A 136 8.58 -2.87 14.48
C SER A 136 8.42 -1.85 13.35
N HIS A 137 7.32 -1.10 13.37
CA HIS A 137 7.15 0.08 12.51
C HIS A 137 6.46 1.21 13.28
N TYR A 138 6.66 2.45 12.83
CA TYR A 138 6.05 3.62 13.45
C TYR A 138 4.54 3.65 13.24
N SER A 139 3.79 4.11 14.26
CA SER A 139 2.37 4.42 14.18
C SER A 139 2.14 5.90 14.51
N GLU A 140 1.49 6.62 13.60
CA GLU A 140 1.14 8.04 13.79
C GLU A 140 0.11 8.21 14.91
N ARG A 141 -0.88 7.31 14.99
CA ARG A 141 -1.92 7.29 16.03
C ARG A 141 -1.34 7.13 17.42
N ARG A 142 -0.23 6.41 17.56
CA ARG A 142 0.42 6.14 18.86
C ARG A 142 1.64 7.02 19.13
N GLY A 143 2.15 7.72 18.12
CA GLY A 143 3.38 8.51 18.23
C GLY A 143 4.63 7.66 18.53
N GLY A 144 4.67 6.40 18.08
CA GLY A 144 5.74 5.48 18.44
C GLY A 144 5.74 4.16 17.68
N GLU A 145 6.80 3.38 17.90
CA GLU A 145 7.01 2.07 17.30
C GLU A 145 6.01 1.02 17.83
N ILE A 146 5.49 0.20 16.93
CA ILE A 146 4.61 -0.93 17.22
C ILE A 146 5.12 -2.22 16.61
N ASP A 147 4.74 -3.32 17.25
CA ASP A 147 5.01 -4.67 16.75
C ASP A 147 4.22 -4.97 15.47
N VAL A 148 4.87 -5.64 14.51
CA VAL A 148 4.30 -5.95 13.18
C VAL A 148 3.31 -7.12 13.18
N SER A 149 3.01 -7.74 14.33
CA SER A 149 2.02 -8.84 14.44
C SER A 149 0.58 -8.40 14.18
N ASP A 150 0.28 -7.11 14.34
CA ASP A 150 -1.00 -6.49 14.00
C ASP A 150 -1.05 -5.97 12.54
N THR A 151 -0.03 -6.27 11.73
CA THR A 151 0.07 -5.80 10.34
C THR A 151 0.08 -6.96 9.36
N PHE A 152 -0.58 -6.79 8.21
CA PHE A 152 -0.50 -7.72 7.08
C PHE A 152 -0.42 -6.99 5.73
N PRO A 153 0.24 -7.58 4.71
CA PRO A 153 0.20 -7.06 3.35
C PRO A 153 -1.17 -7.31 2.71
N PHE A 154 -1.76 -6.29 2.11
CA PHE A 154 -2.96 -6.46 1.28
C PHE A 154 -2.70 -6.17 -0.20
N SER A 155 -1.51 -5.65 -0.52
CA SER A 155 -0.99 -5.65 -1.88
C SER A 155 0.49 -6.02 -1.93
N GLN A 156 0.88 -6.60 -3.06
CA GLN A 156 2.25 -6.93 -3.39
C GLN A 156 2.76 -5.98 -4.47
N GLY A 157 3.88 -5.33 -4.18
CA GLY A 157 4.62 -4.53 -5.15
C GLY A 157 5.59 -5.40 -5.95
N TRP A 158 5.95 -4.97 -7.17
CA TRP A 158 7.07 -5.58 -7.89
C TRP A 158 7.98 -4.55 -8.55
N GLU A 159 9.23 -4.98 -8.78
CA GLU A 159 10.29 -4.18 -9.38
C GLU A 159 10.55 -2.84 -8.67
N THR A 160 11.37 -1.99 -9.28
CA THR A 160 11.66 -0.65 -8.76
C THR A 160 10.43 0.24 -8.88
N GLY A 161 10.05 0.89 -7.78
CA GLY A 161 8.94 1.84 -7.71
C GLY A 161 7.56 1.20 -7.53
N GLY A 162 7.43 -0.13 -7.57
CA GLY A 162 6.18 -0.80 -7.22
C GLY A 162 5.81 -0.61 -5.76
N LYS A 163 4.50 -0.61 -5.48
CA LYS A 163 3.98 -0.34 -4.14
C LYS A 163 3.67 -1.63 -3.40
N ALA A 164 4.39 -1.92 -2.34
CA ALA A 164 4.00 -2.93 -1.38
C ALA A 164 3.22 -2.23 -0.26
N ILE A 165 1.99 -2.67 0.01
CA ILE A 165 1.09 -1.93 0.89
C ILE A 165 0.59 -2.84 2.02
N TYR A 166 0.77 -2.37 3.24
CA TYR A 166 0.47 -3.08 4.47
C TYR A 166 -0.58 -2.35 5.27
N PHE A 167 -1.37 -3.10 6.04
CA PHE A 167 -2.42 -2.56 6.88
C PHE A 167 -2.25 -3.02 8.32
N ASN A 168 -2.10 -2.06 9.24
CA ASN A 168 -2.13 -2.26 10.67
C ASN A 168 -3.60 -2.26 11.15
N VAL A 169 -4.11 -3.44 11.52
CA VAL A 169 -5.52 -3.63 11.91
C VAL A 169 -5.85 -3.04 13.29
N ARG A 170 -4.83 -2.72 14.09
CA ARG A 170 -5.01 -2.18 15.42
C ARG A 170 -5.19 -0.67 15.37
N ASP A 171 -4.34 0.03 14.62
CA ASP A 171 -4.42 1.50 14.56
C ASP A 171 -5.12 2.03 13.33
N GLY A 172 -5.51 1.14 12.40
CA GLY A 172 -6.24 1.55 11.21
C GLY A 172 -5.36 2.29 10.22
N GLU A 173 -4.07 1.97 10.16
CA GLU A 173 -3.08 2.70 9.37
C GLU A 173 -2.57 1.84 8.21
N VAL A 174 -2.40 2.48 7.05
CA VAL A 174 -1.82 1.93 5.84
C VAL A 174 -0.39 2.43 5.70
N ASN A 175 0.53 1.50 5.49
CA ASN A 175 1.93 1.78 5.19
C ASN A 175 2.19 1.46 3.71
N GLU A 176 2.62 2.45 2.93
CA GLU A 176 2.99 2.28 1.53
C GLU A 176 4.52 2.29 1.40
N GLU A 177 5.09 1.13 1.08
CA GLU A 177 6.51 0.98 0.78
C GLU A 177 6.77 1.05 -0.71
N ASN A 178 7.64 1.98 -1.11
CA ASN A 178 8.12 2.10 -2.48
C ASN A 178 9.31 1.17 -2.67
N LEU A 179 9.15 0.08 -3.42
CA LEU A 179 10.24 -0.87 -3.59
C LEU A 179 11.49 -0.21 -4.20
N ARG A 180 12.60 -0.27 -3.45
CA ARG A 180 13.91 0.36 -3.75
C ARG A 180 13.91 1.90 -3.73
N MET A 181 12.95 2.52 -3.04
CA MET A 181 12.85 3.96 -2.80
C MET A 181 12.35 4.21 -1.37
N ASP A 182 12.32 5.47 -0.93
CA ASP A 182 11.77 5.81 0.39
C ASP A 182 10.24 5.69 0.38
N GLY A 183 9.68 5.04 1.40
CA GLY A 183 8.24 5.01 1.68
C GLY A 183 7.72 6.35 2.24
N GLY A 184 6.44 6.37 2.59
CA GLY A 184 5.81 7.49 3.30
C GLY A 184 5.46 7.12 4.74
N ASP A 185 5.09 8.14 5.52
CA ASP A 185 4.55 7.92 6.87
C ASP A 185 3.23 7.11 6.80
N PRO A 186 2.90 6.33 7.85
CA PRO A 186 1.61 5.63 7.93
C PRO A 186 0.43 6.61 7.84
N VAL A 187 -0.61 6.22 7.12
CA VAL A 187 -1.81 7.04 6.92
C VAL A 187 -3.06 6.28 7.37
N ASP A 188 -3.98 6.94 8.05
CA ASP A 188 -5.31 6.37 8.34
C ASP A 188 -5.95 5.76 7.09
N VAL A 189 -6.49 4.54 7.19
CA VAL A 189 -6.95 3.74 6.05
C VAL A 189 -8.05 4.42 5.24
N ARG A 190 -8.94 5.19 5.89
CA ARG A 190 -9.98 5.96 5.19
C ARG A 190 -9.34 7.08 4.40
N THR A 191 -8.45 7.84 5.06
CA THR A 191 -7.68 8.91 4.42
C THR A 191 -6.87 8.39 3.23
N TYR A 192 -6.18 7.25 3.39
CA TYR A 192 -5.41 6.61 2.33
C TYR A 192 -6.27 6.29 1.11
N PHE A 193 -7.40 5.61 1.29
CA PHE A 193 -8.28 5.26 0.15
C PHE A 193 -8.99 6.47 -0.46
N GLU A 194 -9.33 7.49 0.32
CA GLU A 194 -9.86 8.76 -0.19
C GLU A 194 -8.84 9.48 -1.08
N GLU A 195 -7.57 9.54 -0.65
CA GLU A 195 -6.49 10.12 -1.43
C GLU A 195 -6.18 9.31 -2.68
N LEU A 196 -6.14 7.98 -2.56
CA LEU A 196 -5.90 7.08 -3.68
C LEU A 196 -7.03 7.20 -4.72
N ARG A 197 -8.28 7.23 -4.27
CA ARG A 197 -9.44 7.52 -5.11
C ARG A 197 -9.30 8.87 -5.81
N ARG A 198 -8.92 9.91 -5.08
CA ARG A 198 -8.70 11.26 -5.65
C ARG A 198 -7.61 11.23 -6.73
N LYS A 199 -6.53 10.46 -6.55
CA LYS A 199 -5.48 10.28 -7.57
C LYS A 199 -6.05 9.64 -8.85
N PHE A 200 -6.92 8.64 -8.74
CA PHE A 200 -7.62 8.06 -9.90
C PHE A 200 -8.59 9.06 -10.57
N GLU A 201 -9.47 9.71 -9.80
CA GLU A 201 -10.47 10.66 -10.34
C GLU A 201 -9.82 11.83 -11.10
N ASN A 202 -8.61 12.23 -10.68
CA ASN A 202 -7.80 13.28 -11.31
C ASN A 202 -6.79 12.76 -12.33
N LEU A 203 -6.78 11.45 -12.64
CA LEU A 203 -5.84 10.83 -13.58
C LEU A 203 -4.36 11.11 -13.24
N GLN A 204 -4.05 11.25 -11.95
CA GLN A 204 -2.69 11.13 -11.43
C GLN A 204 -2.27 9.65 -11.46
N LEU A 205 -3.21 8.76 -11.17
CA LEU A 205 -3.14 7.33 -11.47
C LEU A 205 -4.04 7.01 -12.65
N ILE A 206 -3.46 6.43 -13.71
CA ILE A 206 -4.18 6.10 -14.94
C ILE A 206 -4.18 4.58 -15.12
N PRO A 207 -5.30 3.90 -14.84
CA PRO A 207 -5.39 2.46 -15.04
C PRO A 207 -5.62 2.15 -16.51
N CYS A 208 -5.06 1.04 -17.00
CA CYS A 208 -5.38 0.51 -18.31
C CYS A 208 -5.40 -1.02 -18.24
N HIS A 209 -6.41 -1.64 -18.85
CA HIS A 209 -6.56 -3.09 -18.82
C HIS A 209 -5.33 -3.78 -19.46
N ASN A 210 -4.80 -4.81 -18.79
CA ASN A 210 -3.59 -5.55 -19.14
C ASN A 210 -2.29 -4.73 -19.14
N ARG A 211 -2.29 -3.52 -18.56
CA ARG A 211 -1.10 -2.67 -18.47
C ARG A 211 -0.90 -2.17 -17.05
N THR A 212 0.32 -1.78 -16.72
CA THR A 212 0.60 -1.16 -15.42
C THR A 212 -0.19 0.15 -15.29
N ILE A 213 -0.69 0.45 -14.09
CA ILE A 213 -1.28 1.76 -13.80
C ILE A 213 -0.16 2.77 -13.96
N LEU A 214 -0.34 3.83 -14.75
CA LEU A 214 0.66 4.89 -14.81
C LEU A 214 0.56 5.77 -13.56
N ASP A 215 1.70 6.10 -12.98
CA ASP A 215 1.84 6.98 -11.82
C ASP A 215 2.91 8.02 -12.13
N GLU A 216 2.45 9.23 -12.49
CA GLU A 216 3.36 10.32 -12.83
C GLU A 216 2.84 11.63 -12.25
N ASN A 217 3.72 12.29 -11.50
CA ASN A 217 3.43 13.59 -10.89
C ASN A 217 3.62 14.73 -11.88
N VAL A 218 2.91 14.64 -13.00
CA VAL A 218 2.89 15.65 -14.07
C VAL A 218 1.60 16.46 -13.98
N PRO A 219 1.67 17.81 -13.90
CA PRO A 219 0.48 18.66 -13.96
C PRO A 219 -0.34 18.40 -15.23
N GLU A 220 -1.65 18.27 -15.10
CA GLU A 220 -2.55 18.13 -16.25
C GLU A 220 -2.53 19.44 -17.07
N SER A 221 -2.33 19.32 -18.39
CA SER A 221 -2.39 20.45 -19.32
C SER A 221 -3.77 20.51 -19.96
N THR A 222 -4.23 21.73 -20.25
CA THR A 222 -5.45 21.96 -21.04
C THR A 222 -5.18 22.02 -22.54
N ASP A 223 -3.91 21.91 -22.95
CA ASP A 223 -3.53 21.94 -24.36
C ASP A 223 -4.04 20.69 -25.07
N VAL A 224 -4.58 20.89 -26.28
CA VAL A 224 -5.05 19.77 -27.09
C VAL A 224 -3.86 19.02 -27.66
N VAL A 225 -3.72 17.76 -27.26
CA VAL A 225 -2.72 16.84 -27.81
C VAL A 225 -3.37 15.99 -28.90
N THR A 226 -2.80 15.99 -30.10
CA THR A 226 -3.28 15.15 -31.20
C THR A 226 -2.58 13.80 -31.21
N GLU A 227 -3.25 12.80 -31.79
CA GLU A 227 -2.68 11.46 -31.94
C GLU A 227 -1.39 11.50 -32.77
N GLU A 228 -1.34 12.33 -33.80
CA GLU A 228 -0.16 12.47 -34.66
C GLU A 228 1.05 12.99 -33.88
N GLN A 229 0.84 13.91 -32.94
CA GLN A 229 1.93 14.40 -32.09
C GLN A 229 2.51 13.25 -31.26
N VAL A 230 1.65 12.44 -30.63
CA VAL A 230 2.05 11.27 -29.84
C VAL A 230 2.82 10.25 -30.68
N VAL A 231 2.31 9.92 -31.87
CA VAL A 231 2.89 8.89 -32.77
C VAL A 231 4.18 9.37 -33.46
N SER A 232 4.39 10.69 -33.55
CA SER A 232 5.58 11.30 -34.17
C SER A 232 6.77 11.49 -33.24
N GLN A 233 6.60 11.19 -31.95
CA GLN A 233 7.66 11.24 -30.94
C GLN A 233 8.86 10.37 -31.34
N GLN A 234 10.06 10.83 -30.99
CA GLN A 234 11.33 10.16 -31.31
C GLN A 234 11.85 9.33 -30.12
N GLU A 235 11.23 9.50 -28.95
CA GLU A 235 11.55 8.81 -27.72
C GLU A 235 11.26 7.31 -27.85
N GLU A 236 12.28 6.50 -27.58
CA GLU A 236 12.22 5.05 -27.71
C GLU A 236 11.24 4.42 -26.70
N HIS A 237 11.08 5.01 -25.52
CA HIS A 237 10.19 4.50 -24.46
C HIS A 237 8.85 5.23 -24.42
N TRP A 238 7.79 4.51 -24.03
CA TRP A 238 6.50 5.07 -23.64
C TRP A 238 6.60 5.79 -22.28
N GLY A 239 5.72 6.77 -22.04
CA GLY A 239 5.61 7.48 -20.76
C GLY A 239 6.20 8.89 -20.79
N THR A 240 6.24 9.54 -21.96
CA THR A 240 6.58 10.97 -22.01
C THR A 240 5.42 11.81 -21.47
N HIS A 241 5.70 13.06 -21.10
CA HIS A 241 4.66 14.02 -20.73
C HIS A 241 3.51 14.08 -21.76
N LEU A 242 3.82 13.99 -23.05
CA LEU A 242 2.82 14.04 -24.12
C LEU A 242 1.93 12.80 -24.13
N ASP A 243 2.51 11.62 -23.89
CA ASP A 243 1.76 10.36 -23.75
C ASP A 243 0.73 10.47 -22.62
N TYR A 244 1.16 10.95 -21.45
CA TYR A 244 0.29 11.16 -20.28
C TYR A 244 -0.87 12.12 -20.57
N GLN A 245 -0.60 13.30 -21.14
CA GLN A 245 -1.66 14.27 -21.45
C GLN A 245 -2.64 13.73 -22.49
N TYR A 246 -2.16 13.00 -23.50
CA TYR A 246 -3.02 12.40 -24.50
C TYR A 246 -3.97 11.36 -23.90
N ILE A 247 -3.46 10.46 -23.05
CA ILE A 247 -4.30 9.45 -22.38
C ILE A 247 -5.31 10.12 -21.44
N ARG A 248 -4.92 11.18 -20.73
CA ARG A 248 -5.86 11.97 -19.90
C ARG A 248 -6.99 12.54 -20.74
N GLN A 249 -6.67 13.25 -21.81
CA GLN A 249 -7.64 13.81 -22.74
C GLN A 249 -8.58 12.74 -23.30
N LEU A 250 -8.01 11.59 -23.70
CA LEU A 250 -8.76 10.45 -24.21
C LEU A 250 -9.77 9.94 -23.17
N TYR A 251 -9.34 9.71 -21.94
CA TYR A 251 -10.19 9.16 -20.86
C TYR A 251 -11.29 10.14 -20.47
N ARG A 252 -10.97 11.43 -20.38
CA ARG A 252 -11.97 12.51 -20.19
C ARG A 252 -13.01 12.49 -21.31
N GLY A 253 -12.58 12.33 -22.57
CA GLY A 253 -13.47 12.19 -23.73
C GLY A 253 -14.38 10.94 -23.68
N PHE A 254 -13.94 9.90 -22.97
CA PHE A 254 -14.74 8.71 -22.68
C PHE A 254 -15.59 8.82 -21.40
N GLY A 255 -15.63 9.98 -20.74
CA GLY A 255 -16.53 10.24 -19.60
C GLY A 255 -15.90 10.00 -18.23
N TRP A 256 -14.58 9.95 -18.13
CA TRP A 256 -13.89 9.75 -16.84
C TRP A 256 -14.19 10.86 -15.80
N PRO A 257 -14.40 10.53 -14.51
CA PRO A 257 -14.50 9.17 -13.95
C PRO A 257 -15.93 8.61 -13.94
N HIS A 258 -16.97 9.45 -13.90
CA HIS A 258 -18.32 9.02 -13.51
C HIS A 258 -19.15 8.33 -14.60
N ALA A 259 -18.87 8.61 -15.88
CA ALA A 259 -19.58 8.04 -17.03
C ALA A 259 -18.60 7.30 -17.96
N PHE A 260 -17.58 6.69 -17.37
CA PHE A 260 -16.44 6.18 -18.11
C PHE A 260 -16.81 4.97 -18.98
N ARG A 261 -16.65 5.14 -20.29
CA ARG A 261 -16.84 4.09 -21.29
C ARG A 261 -15.57 3.26 -21.41
N ARG A 262 -15.27 2.50 -20.36
CA ARG A 262 -14.02 1.73 -20.16
C ARG A 262 -13.61 0.89 -21.37
N ASP A 263 -14.55 0.13 -21.94
CA ASP A 263 -14.22 -0.82 -23.02
C ASP A 263 -13.87 -0.08 -24.33
N GLU A 264 -14.55 1.03 -24.62
CA GLU A 264 -14.21 1.91 -25.74
C GLU A 264 -12.85 2.59 -25.53
N ALA A 265 -12.58 3.09 -24.33
CA ALA A 265 -11.30 3.71 -23.98
C ALA A 265 -10.14 2.72 -24.08
N THR A 266 -10.33 1.48 -23.60
CA THR A 266 -9.35 0.39 -23.69
C THR A 266 -9.05 0.05 -25.15
N GLN A 267 -10.09 -0.02 -25.99
CA GLN A 267 -9.93 -0.26 -27.42
C GLN A 267 -9.17 0.88 -28.11
N ALA A 268 -9.47 2.14 -27.76
CA ALA A 268 -8.77 3.30 -28.31
C ALA A 268 -7.28 3.32 -27.94
N VAL A 269 -6.94 3.00 -26.68
CA VAL A 269 -5.54 2.85 -26.26
C VAL A 269 -4.86 1.70 -27.00
N SER A 270 -5.53 0.56 -27.17
CA SER A 270 -4.96 -0.58 -27.90
C SER A 270 -4.64 -0.21 -29.36
N GLN A 271 -5.56 0.48 -30.04
CA GLN A 271 -5.34 0.98 -31.41
C GLN A 271 -4.19 1.99 -31.49
N LEU A 272 -4.01 2.83 -30.47
CA LEU A 272 -2.86 3.74 -30.39
C LEU A 272 -1.56 2.95 -30.28
N MET A 273 -1.50 1.94 -29.41
CA MET A 273 -0.32 1.09 -29.23
C MET A 273 0.06 0.35 -30.51
N ASP A 274 -0.92 -0.22 -31.22
CA ASP A 274 -0.71 -0.92 -32.50
C ASP A 274 -0.07 0.00 -33.56
N LYS A 275 -0.39 1.30 -33.57
CA LYS A 275 0.21 2.28 -34.51
C LYS A 275 1.67 2.60 -34.20
N MET A 276 2.13 2.33 -32.97
CA MET A 276 3.48 2.65 -32.49
C MET A 276 4.35 1.42 -32.27
N GLU A 277 3.81 0.20 -32.37
CA GLU A 277 4.47 -1.07 -32.08
C GLU A 277 5.86 -1.20 -32.75
N SER A 278 6.00 -0.70 -33.99
CA SER A 278 7.28 -0.78 -34.72
C SER A 278 8.25 0.39 -34.48
N LYS A 279 7.88 1.35 -33.63
CA LYS A 279 8.60 2.63 -33.46
C LYS A 279 9.11 2.87 -32.05
N ARG A 280 8.35 2.44 -31.04
CA ARG A 280 8.60 2.71 -29.62
C ARG A 280 8.29 1.46 -28.82
N HIS A 281 8.95 1.31 -27.67
CA HIS A 281 8.52 0.35 -26.66
C HIS A 281 7.09 0.68 -26.21
N GLU A 282 6.30 -0.36 -25.99
CA GLU A 282 4.93 -0.21 -25.56
C GLU A 282 4.81 0.26 -24.10
N TRP A 283 3.63 0.75 -23.74
CA TRP A 283 3.24 0.89 -22.35
C TRP A 283 3.33 -0.49 -21.68
N GLU A 284 4.19 -0.59 -20.66
CA GLU A 284 4.44 -1.81 -19.90
C GLU A 284 3.15 -2.60 -19.60
N VAL A 285 3.16 -3.86 -20.05
CA VAL A 285 2.11 -4.84 -19.80
C VAL A 285 2.30 -5.39 -18.40
N ASP A 286 1.20 -5.68 -17.71
CA ASP A 286 1.26 -6.40 -16.45
C ASP A 286 1.66 -7.87 -16.73
N HIS A 287 2.96 -8.15 -16.78
CA HIS A 287 3.48 -9.49 -17.04
C HIS A 287 3.31 -10.44 -15.84
N CYS A 288 3.05 -9.90 -14.64
CA CYS A 288 2.90 -10.69 -13.43
C CYS A 288 1.61 -11.54 -13.40
N HIS A 289 0.74 -11.50 -14.42
CA HIS A 289 -0.33 -12.51 -14.56
C HIS A 289 0.17 -13.94 -14.64
N GLN A 290 1.39 -14.14 -15.15
CA GLN A 290 1.94 -15.48 -15.35
C GLN A 290 2.70 -16.01 -14.14
N ASP A 291 3.18 -15.10 -13.26
CA ASP A 291 4.15 -15.41 -12.20
C ASP A 291 3.65 -15.20 -10.77
N VAL A 292 2.37 -14.81 -10.54
CA VAL A 292 1.73 -15.08 -9.24
C VAL A 292 1.47 -16.59 -9.17
N HIS A 293 2.56 -17.36 -9.09
CA HIS A 293 2.54 -18.75 -8.75
C HIS A 293 2.10 -18.82 -7.28
N TYR A 294 0.79 -18.81 -7.06
CA TYR A 294 0.29 -19.58 -5.93
C TYR A 294 0.83 -20.97 -6.16
N HIS A 295 1.71 -21.45 -5.29
CA HIS A 295 2.20 -22.81 -5.38
C HIS A 295 0.98 -23.72 -5.21
N THR A 296 0.31 -24.04 -6.31
CA THR A 296 -0.77 -25.03 -6.34
C THR A 296 -0.09 -26.32 -5.97
N GLY A 297 -0.21 -26.66 -4.69
CA GLY A 297 0.31 -27.88 -4.13
C GLY A 297 -0.43 -29.03 -4.78
N ASP A 298 0.07 -29.49 -5.93
CA ASP A 298 -0.12 -30.86 -6.37
C ASP A 298 0.69 -31.75 -5.42
N CYS A 299 0.12 -31.95 -4.23
CA CYS A 299 0.36 -33.15 -3.45
C CYS A 299 -0.47 -34.27 -4.08
N CYS A 300 0.02 -34.85 -5.18
CA CYS A 300 -0.39 -36.14 -5.76
C CYS A 300 0.85 -36.66 -6.50
N GLY A 301 1.42 -37.83 -6.28
CA GLY A 301 1.11 -39.02 -5.50
C GLY A 301 2.22 -40.04 -5.84
N ASP A 302 2.31 -41.09 -5.03
CA ASP A 302 3.32 -42.15 -5.02
C ASP A 302 3.94 -42.57 -6.38
N SER A 303 5.27 -42.72 -6.35
CA SER A 303 6.01 -43.84 -6.98
C SER A 303 7.35 -44.05 -6.27
#